data_AF-A0A2E8YN54-F1
#
_entry.id   AF-A0A2E8YN54-F1
#
_cell.length_a   1.000
_cell.length_b   1.000
_cell.length_c   1.000
_cell.angle_alpha   90.00
_cell.angle_beta   90.00
_cell.angle_gamma   90.00
#
_symmetry.space_group_name_H-M   'P 1'
#
loop_
_entity.id
_entity.type
_entity.pdbx_description
1 polymer ?
#
loop_
_entity_poly.entity_id
_entity_poly.type
_entity_poly.pdbx_seq_one_letter_code
_entity_poly.pdbx_strand_id
1 'polypeptide(L)'
;MGLKLATDLDLNIPHLTKENKKKLKILQDEVIRNNLNFNLISKSSELNIWNRHIIDSAQLLNFFPKELKSFIDIGSGAGFPGLVIKILNTSLEG
;
A
#
# COMPACT_ATOMS: atom_id res chain seq x y z
N MET A 1 9.27 19.91 17.08
CA MET A 1 8.42 18.86 17.70
C MET A 1 7.71 18.11 16.58
N GLY A 2 8.46 17.36 15.78
CA GLY A 2 7.95 16.68 14.58
C GLY A 2 7.57 15.26 14.94
N LEU A 3 6.29 14.92 14.71
CA LEU A 3 5.69 13.62 14.95
C LEU A 3 6.66 12.50 14.56
N LYS A 4 6.93 11.60 15.52
CA LYS A 4 7.41 10.24 15.23
C LYS A 4 6.49 9.72 14.12
N LEU A 5 7.01 9.63 12.89
CA LEU A 5 6.42 8.76 11.88
C LEU A 5 6.22 7.44 12.61
N ALA A 6 4.98 6.97 12.72
CA ALA A 6 4.70 5.63 13.23
C ALA A 6 5.61 4.71 12.43
N THR A 7 6.72 4.33 13.04
CA THR A 7 7.68 3.47 12.38
C THR A 7 6.93 2.17 12.14
N ASP A 8 7.30 1.41 11.12
CA ASP A 8 6.69 0.09 10.85
C ASP A 8 6.60 -0.83 12.09
N LEU A 9 7.31 -0.49 13.18
CA LEU A 9 7.24 -1.08 14.52
C LEU A 9 5.94 -0.83 15.31
N ASP A 10 5.24 0.30 15.08
CA ASP A 10 4.03 0.68 15.82
C ASP A 10 2.74 0.20 15.13
N LEU A 11 2.81 -0.11 13.84
CA LEU A 11 1.69 -0.67 13.07
C LEU A 11 2.00 -2.14 12.76
N ASN A 12 1.25 -3.04 13.41
CA ASN A 12 1.33 -4.48 13.14
C ASN A 12 0.77 -4.78 11.73
N ILE A 13 1.58 -4.59 10.68
CA ILE A 13 1.22 -4.86 9.29
C ILE A 13 1.61 -6.31 8.95
N PRO A 14 0.63 -7.19 8.64
CA PRO A 14 0.91 -8.56 8.27
C PRO A 14 1.85 -8.64 7.07
N HIS A 15 2.82 -9.55 7.13
CA HIS A 15 3.73 -9.89 6.03
C HIS A 15 4.62 -8.73 5.52
N LEU A 16 4.84 -7.70 6.33
CA LEU A 16 5.78 -6.61 6.01
C LEU A 16 7.24 -7.07 6.19
N THR A 17 7.73 -7.85 5.23
CA THR A 17 9.13 -8.28 5.18
C THR A 17 10.00 -7.23 4.47
N LYS A 18 11.33 -7.34 4.62
CA LYS A 18 12.28 -6.49 3.87
C LYS A 18 12.10 -6.59 2.36
N GLU A 19 11.74 -7.77 1.86
CA GLU A 19 11.48 -8.00 0.44
C GLU A 19 10.20 -7.29 -0.02
N ASN A 20 9.10 -7.46 0.70
CA ASN A 20 7.83 -6.81 0.36
C ASN A 20 7.95 -5.29 0.47
N LYS A 21 8.70 -4.77 1.46
CA LYS A 21 9.00 -3.33 1.56
C LYS A 21 9.75 -2.79 0.33
N LYS A 22 10.67 -3.57 -0.27
CA LYS A 22 11.32 -3.18 -1.53
C LYS A 22 10.32 -3.13 -2.69
N LYS A 23 9.41 -4.11 -2.79
CA LYS A 23 8.36 -4.11 -3.83
C LYS A 23 7.40 -2.94 -3.68
N LEU A 24 6.98 -2.62 -2.46
CA LEU A 24 6.17 -1.43 -2.17
C LEU A 24 6.91 -0.14 -2.58
N LYS A 25 8.24 -0.10 -2.40
CA LYS A 25 9.03 1.08 -2.78
C LYS A 25 9.06 1.26 -4.30
N ILE A 26 9.18 0.16 -5.05
CA ILE A 26 9.05 0.16 -6.51
C ILE A 26 7.65 0.68 -6.90
N LEU A 27 6.58 0.19 -6.26
CA LEU A 27 5.22 0.69 -6.51
C LEU A 27 5.11 2.21 -6.28
N GLN A 28 5.61 2.73 -5.15
CA GLN A 28 5.66 4.18 -4.91
C GLN A 28 6.38 4.92 -6.02
N ASP A 29 7.57 4.43 -6.41
CA ASP A 29 8.41 5.14 -7.36
C ASP A 29 7.75 5.16 -8.75
N GLU A 30 7.06 4.09 -9.15
CA GLU A 30 6.25 4.05 -10.37
C GLU A 30 5.04 4.99 -10.30
N VAL A 31 4.29 5.00 -9.18
CA VAL A 31 3.14 5.92 -9.02
C VAL A 31 3.60 7.37 -9.11
N ILE A 32 4.66 7.75 -8.40
CA ILE A 32 5.21 9.13 -8.42
C ILE A 32 5.66 9.50 -9.83
N ARG A 33 6.44 8.64 -10.51
CA ARG A 33 6.95 8.91 -11.85
C ARG A 33 5.84 9.17 -12.86
N ASN A 34 4.74 8.43 -12.74
CA ASN A 34 3.61 8.50 -13.66
C ASN A 34 2.55 9.53 -13.23
N ASN A 35 2.61 10.06 -11.99
CA ASN A 35 1.58 10.96 -11.47
C ASN A 35 1.44 12.25 -12.27
N LEU A 36 2.55 12.78 -12.78
CA LEU A 36 2.57 14.00 -13.60
C LEU A 36 1.74 13.89 -14.88
N ASN A 37 1.67 12.70 -15.47
CA ASN A 37 1.01 12.47 -16.75
C ASN A 37 -0.44 11.98 -16.58
N PHE A 38 -0.71 11.23 -15.52
CA PHE A 38 -1.97 10.50 -15.37
C PHE A 38 -2.80 10.91 -14.15
N ASN A 39 -2.30 11.79 -13.28
CA ASN A 39 -2.98 12.21 -12.05
C ASN A 39 -3.47 11.02 -11.21
N LEU A 40 -2.60 10.00 -11.05
CA LEU A 40 -2.89 8.77 -10.32
C LEU A 40 -3.30 9.03 -8.86
N ILE A 41 -2.66 10.01 -8.23
CA ILE A 41 -2.97 10.46 -6.88
C ILE A 41 -2.96 11.99 -6.81
N SER A 42 -3.67 12.55 -5.82
CA SER A 42 -3.63 14.00 -5.60
C SER A 42 -2.21 14.48 -5.30
N LYS A 43 -1.86 15.68 -5.81
CA LYS A 43 -0.54 16.30 -5.62
C LYS A 43 -0.17 16.48 -4.14
N SER A 44 -1.16 16.78 -3.28
CA SER A 44 -0.96 16.89 -1.84
C SER A 44 -0.64 15.54 -1.19
N SER A 45 -1.17 14.43 -1.73
CA SER A 45 -0.89 13.08 -1.22
C SER A 45 0.44 12.49 -1.70
N GLU A 46 1.06 13.04 -2.75
CA GLU A 46 2.33 12.56 -3.28
C GLU A 46 3.47 12.65 -2.24
N LEU A 47 3.56 13.78 -1.53
CA LEU A 47 4.55 14.01 -0.46
C LEU A 47 4.36 13.07 0.73
N ASN A 48 3.19 12.44 0.86
CA ASN A 48 2.85 11.55 1.96
C ASN A 48 2.27 10.21 1.48
N ILE A 49 2.72 9.75 0.30
CA ILE A 49 2.20 8.55 -0.36
C ILE A 49 2.28 7.31 0.54
N TRP A 50 3.33 7.25 1.37
CA TRP A 50 3.55 6.12 2.27
C TRP A 50 2.45 5.98 3.32
N ASN A 51 2.11 7.06 4.04
CA ASN A 51 1.05 6.99 5.04
C ASN A 51 -0.33 6.97 4.39
N ARG A 52 -0.55 7.79 3.35
CA ARG A 52 -1.88 8.03 2.75
C ARG A 52 -2.39 6.90 1.86
N HIS A 53 -1.49 6.14 1.24
CA HIS A 53 -1.88 5.12 0.28
C HIS A 53 -1.34 3.75 0.69
N ILE A 54 -0.07 3.64 1.08
CA ILE A 54 0.55 2.33 1.29
C ILE A 54 0.22 1.74 2.66
N ILE A 55 0.49 2.48 3.73
CA ILE A 55 0.17 2.04 5.09
C ILE A 55 -1.34 1.93 5.28
N ASP A 56 -2.12 2.89 4.78
CA ASP A 56 -3.59 2.88 4.85
C ASP A 56 -4.16 1.61 4.17
N SER A 57 -3.71 1.28 2.96
CA SER A 57 -4.10 0.05 2.27
C SER A 57 -3.66 -1.22 3.02
N ALA A 58 -2.45 -1.22 3.57
CA ALA A 58 -1.88 -2.37 4.26
C ALA A 58 -2.64 -2.73 5.54
N GLN A 59 -3.27 -1.75 6.21
CA GLN A 59 -4.07 -1.98 7.41
C GLN A 59 -5.26 -2.90 7.15
N LEU A 60 -5.80 -2.94 5.93
CA LEU A 60 -6.93 -3.80 5.56
C LEU A 60 -6.65 -5.29 5.80
N LEU A 61 -5.38 -5.71 5.68
CA LEU A 61 -4.97 -7.10 5.93
C LEU A 61 -5.28 -7.58 7.36
N ASN A 62 -5.33 -6.66 8.34
CA ASN A 62 -5.68 -7.01 9.71
C ASN A 62 -7.16 -7.33 9.89
N PHE A 63 -8.00 -6.94 8.94
CA PHE A 63 -9.45 -7.14 8.97
C PHE A 63 -9.91 -8.26 8.04
N PHE A 64 -9.00 -8.83 7.24
CA PHE A 64 -9.33 -9.93 6.35
C PHE A 64 -9.54 -11.22 7.14
N PRO A 65 -10.57 -12.02 6.80
CA PRO A 65 -10.71 -13.37 7.34
C PRO A 65 -9.45 -14.20 7.08
N LYS A 66 -9.06 -15.06 8.02
CA LYS A 66 -7.85 -15.89 7.89
C LYS A 66 -7.93 -16.83 6.69
N GLU A 67 -9.12 -17.30 6.35
CA GLU A 67 -9.37 -18.20 5.22
C GLU A 67 -9.72 -17.45 3.92
N LEU A 68 -9.55 -16.11 3.86
CA LEU A 68 -9.80 -15.36 2.63
C LEU A 68 -8.88 -15.84 1.52
N LYS A 69 -9.47 -16.27 0.39
CA LYS A 69 -8.73 -16.77 -0.77
C LYS A 69 -8.61 -15.75 -1.88
N SER A 70 -9.63 -14.92 -2.07
CA SER A 70 -9.66 -13.91 -3.12
C SER A 70 -10.38 -12.66 -2.65
N PHE A 71 -10.07 -11.54 -3.29
CA PHE A 71 -10.79 -10.28 -3.13
C PHE A 71 -10.81 -9.53 -4.45
N ILE A 72 -11.75 -8.61 -4.60
CA ILE A 72 -11.84 -7.72 -5.75
C ILE A 72 -11.63 -6.28 -5.28
N ASP A 73 -10.84 -5.52 -6.05
CA ASP A 73 -10.64 -4.09 -5.87
C ASP A 73 -11.30 -3.33 -7.02
N ILE A 74 -12.37 -2.59 -6.71
CA ILE A 74 -13.20 -1.90 -7.70
C ILE A 74 -12.81 -0.42 -7.72
N GLY A 75 -12.30 0.04 -8.87
CA GLY A 75 -11.92 1.45 -9.04
C GLY A 75 -10.54 1.81 -8.51
N SER A 76 -9.61 0.85 -8.51
CA SER A 76 -8.28 0.98 -7.88
C SER A 76 -7.39 2.10 -8.41
N GLY A 77 -7.65 2.63 -9.62
CA GLY A 77 -6.95 3.78 -10.20
C GLY A 77 -5.43 3.58 -10.21
N ALA A 78 -4.73 4.21 -9.26
CA ALA A 78 -3.29 4.05 -9.03
C ALA A 78 -2.85 2.65 -8.52
N GLY A 79 -3.79 1.72 -8.34
CA GLY A 79 -3.56 0.37 -7.85
C GLY A 79 -3.66 0.22 -6.32
N PHE A 80 -4.25 1.20 -5.62
CA PHE A 80 -4.52 1.12 -4.19
C PHE A 80 -6.01 0.79 -3.94
N PRO A 81 -6.33 -0.09 -2.98
CA PRO A 81 -5.43 -0.86 -2.12
C PRO A 81 -4.86 -2.16 -2.73
N GLY A 82 -5.38 -2.60 -3.88
CA GLY A 82 -5.18 -3.96 -4.40
C GLY A 82 -3.73 -4.39 -4.59
N LEU A 83 -2.88 -3.56 -5.20
CA LEU A 83 -1.46 -3.90 -5.42
C LEU A 83 -0.69 -3.99 -4.10
N VAL A 84 -0.99 -3.12 -3.12
CA VAL A 84 -0.37 -3.17 -1.80
C VAL A 84 -0.73 -4.47 -1.09
N ILE A 85 -2.01 -4.83 -1.11
CA ILE A 85 -2.50 -6.09 -0.53
C ILE A 85 -1.83 -7.28 -1.20
N LYS A 86 -1.76 -7.33 -2.54
CA LYS A 86 -1.15 -8.45 -3.27
C LYS A 86 0.37 -8.55 -3.07
N ILE A 87 1.07 -7.42 -2.92
CA ILE A 87 2.50 -7.40 -2.60
C ILE A 87 2.75 -7.96 -1.21
N LEU A 88 1.92 -7.60 -0.23
CA LEU A 88 2.08 -8.04 1.16
C LEU A 88 1.62 -9.49 1.35
N ASN A 89 0.49 -9.87 0.75
CA ASN A 89 -0.08 -11.21 0.85
C ASN A 89 -0.22 -11.84 -0.54
N THR A 90 0.84 -12.53 -0.98
CA THR A 90 0.89 -13.18 -2.31
C THR A 90 -0.05 -14.36 -2.45
N SER A 91 -0.51 -14.95 -1.34
CA SER A 91 -1.38 -16.13 -1.33
C SER A 91 -2.83 -15.82 -1.77
N LEU A 92 -3.25 -14.55 -1.72
CA LEU A 92 -4.58 -14.13 -2.19
C LEU A 92 -4.65 -14.16 -3.72
N GLU A 93 -5.64 -14.83 -4.26
CA GLU A 93 -6.03 -14.73 -5.67
C GLU A 93 -6.69 -13.36 -5.93
N GLY A 94 -6.49 -12.82 -7.13
CA GLY A 94 -7.05 -11.54 -7.56
C GLY A 94 -8.01 -11.72 -8.71
#